data_AF-A0A919SIG1-F1
#
_entry.id   AF-A0A919SIG1-F1
#
_cell.length_a   1.000
_cell.length_b   1.000
_cell.length_c   1.000
_cell.angle_alpha   90.00
_cell.angle_beta   90.00
_cell.angle_gamma   90.00
#
_symmetry.space_group_name_H-M   'P 1'
#
loop_
_entity.id
_entity.type
_entity.pdbx_description
1 polymer ?
#
loop_
_entity_poly.entity_id
_entity_poly.type
_entity_poly.pdbx_seq_one_letter_code
_entity_poly.pdbx_strand_id
1 'polypeptide(L)'
;MVMRWVNRLATALIVLVVVAGPPLLAGIWLQHWWQAPTRAQVEAWVEQPLTAGTIIAGCVAVAGLAWLLLLTHLTRRALRGLRRRLRRLRHLPVPTPAQMTASSMAGVAAFTLPAATTGHPQPLPAATDTSQPSDPTRFDNHADRSAQAQPVGVALPGGGWIPYHTAAAITALAAAFWLQRRRHYRPDPRQPRDHHNDPDLQPLPGTVATVAAALTDDTIGPDHAPLPLRAQRLPEGILLLTGPGASASARGLIVEAALSSTFTVAMRPDDLGTLLPPGAPATPTLAQLTTGTGAHTAARTIIVLSDDSRVATHRWHVSTDGTATGPDLTEPRRLCSLDQQTTADLLTLIRRSQQPPPSATPRAETVPKRPPALEAEPAVATGARLTLLGGCDLTVAGEMVHPRRMAGLQILAYLAIHSDGATRSELIRAIWPHLSPSTITQRLHTTLTDLRQQLRPLLGEDPITRNDDRYRLNTRAIGTDLQTWRTAVSVMTHAVGLNQLEQACRAVIDTYRGEIAAGHTWDWLTPVREQTRRTVIDAYATLAEHTDPDEALALLHRAISIDPYNEALHHQAGNLMHAGGDHAGAAELIKRLHQRIAARDQVQR
;
A
#
# COMPACT_ATOMS: atom_id res chain seq x y z
N MET A 1 35.64 7.94 10.34
CA MET A 1 35.02 7.10 9.28
C MET A 1 35.87 5.89 8.89
N VAL A 2 37.20 5.99 8.92
CA VAL A 2 38.16 4.91 8.54
C VAL A 2 38.06 3.65 9.42
N MET A 3 37.85 3.78 10.74
CA MET A 3 37.83 2.64 11.68
C MET A 3 36.65 1.66 11.47
N ARG A 4 35.51 2.14 10.95
CA ARG A 4 34.31 1.32 10.69
C ARG A 4 34.47 0.42 9.46
N TRP A 5 35.32 0.81 8.51
CA TRP A 5 35.62 0.01 7.32
C TRP A 5 36.59 -1.12 7.63
N VAL A 6 37.58 -0.87 8.49
CA VAL A 6 38.56 -1.88 8.92
C VAL A 6 37.88 -3.04 9.65
N ASN A 7 36.94 -2.76 10.56
CA ASN A 7 36.21 -3.82 11.26
C ASN A 7 35.27 -4.63 10.35
N ARG A 8 34.71 -4.01 9.30
CA ARG A 8 33.88 -4.71 8.30
C ARG A 8 34.71 -5.58 7.36
N LEU A 9 35.91 -5.13 6.99
CA LEU A 9 36.88 -5.93 6.26
C LEU A 9 37.40 -7.10 7.09
N ALA A 10 37.72 -6.88 8.37
CA ALA A 10 38.16 -7.94 9.27
C ALA A 10 37.09 -9.03 9.46
N THR A 11 35.82 -8.64 9.67
CA THR A 11 34.73 -9.61 9.77
C THR A 11 34.45 -10.33 8.45
N ALA A 12 34.53 -9.64 7.31
CA ALA A 12 34.41 -10.29 6.00
C ALA A 12 35.55 -11.29 5.75
N LEU A 13 36.78 -10.96 6.14
CA LEU A 13 37.95 -11.84 6.00
C LEU A 13 37.83 -13.07 6.90
N ILE A 14 37.38 -12.92 8.15
CA ILE A 14 37.15 -14.04 9.07
C ILE A 14 36.06 -14.97 8.53
N VAL A 15 34.96 -14.41 8.01
CA VAL A 15 33.89 -15.21 7.39
C VAL A 15 34.41 -15.92 6.13
N LEU A 16 35.21 -15.26 5.31
CA LEU A 16 35.84 -15.86 4.12
C LEU A 16 36.76 -17.03 4.52
N VAL A 17 37.60 -16.85 5.54
CA VAL A 17 38.53 -17.90 6.01
C VAL A 17 37.77 -19.08 6.62
N VAL A 18 36.70 -18.83 7.38
CA VAL A 18 35.89 -19.90 7.99
C VAL A 18 35.08 -20.67 6.95
N VAL A 19 34.61 -19.99 5.88
CA VAL A 19 33.80 -20.61 4.82
C VAL A 19 34.66 -21.28 3.74
N ALA A 20 35.77 -20.66 3.35
CA ALA A 20 36.63 -21.12 2.26
C ALA A 20 37.86 -21.92 2.73
N GLY A 21 38.27 -21.78 4.00
CA GLY A 21 39.45 -22.47 4.56
C GLY A 21 39.31 -24.00 4.55
N PRO A 22 38.21 -24.58 5.10
CA PRO A 22 38.01 -26.02 5.08
C PRO A 22 37.94 -26.66 3.67
N PRO A 23 37.23 -26.10 2.66
CA PRO A 23 37.24 -26.68 1.32
C PRO A 23 38.56 -26.50 0.57
N LEU A 24 39.33 -25.43 0.82
CA LEU A 24 40.68 -25.28 0.27
C LEU A 24 41.65 -26.29 0.89
N LEU A 25 41.60 -26.48 2.22
CA LEU A 25 42.38 -27.51 2.89
C LEU A 25 41.97 -28.91 2.44
N ALA A 26 40.67 -29.17 2.24
CA ALA A 26 40.17 -30.44 1.70
C ALA A 26 40.58 -30.66 0.24
N GLY A 27 40.62 -29.61 -0.59
CA GLY A 27 41.10 -29.68 -1.98
C GLY A 27 42.59 -29.98 -2.07
N ILE A 28 43.41 -29.34 -1.23
CA ILE A 28 44.84 -29.61 -1.10
C ILE A 28 45.07 -31.04 -0.59
N TRP A 29 44.24 -31.50 0.36
CA TRP A 29 44.29 -32.87 0.88
C TRP A 29 43.90 -33.92 -0.17
N LEU A 30 42.86 -33.66 -0.97
CA LEU A 30 42.43 -34.52 -2.08
C LEU A 30 43.47 -34.58 -3.21
N GLN A 31 44.11 -33.47 -3.56
CA GLN A 31 45.09 -33.42 -4.64
C GLN A 31 46.39 -34.13 -4.31
N HIS A 32 46.77 -34.23 -3.04
CA HIS A 32 48.03 -34.86 -2.65
C HIS A 32 47.89 -36.32 -2.22
N TRP A 33 46.78 -36.72 -1.58
CA TRP A 33 46.70 -38.02 -0.90
C TRP A 33 45.51 -38.93 -1.28
N TRP A 34 44.62 -38.52 -2.20
CA TRP A 34 43.46 -39.32 -2.60
C TRP A 34 43.59 -39.92 -4.01
N GLN A 35 44.33 -41.02 -4.13
CA GLN A 35 44.14 -41.93 -5.27
C GLN A 35 42.91 -42.79 -5.01
N ALA A 36 41.99 -42.88 -5.96
CA ALA A 36 40.80 -43.71 -5.81
C ALA A 36 41.21 -45.16 -5.53
N PRO A 37 40.73 -45.79 -4.43
CA PRO A 37 41.18 -47.12 -4.03
C PRO A 37 40.81 -48.13 -5.12
N THR A 38 41.80 -48.92 -5.54
CA THR A 38 41.59 -49.99 -6.53
C THR A 38 40.75 -51.12 -5.92
N ARG A 39 40.01 -51.87 -6.75
CA ARG A 39 39.14 -52.98 -6.26
C ARG A 39 39.89 -53.96 -5.35
N ALA A 40 41.16 -54.24 -5.63
CA ALA A 40 42.02 -55.09 -4.80
C ALA A 40 42.28 -54.52 -3.39
N GLN A 41 42.38 -53.19 -3.23
CA GLN A 41 42.53 -52.56 -1.91
C GLN A 41 41.23 -52.63 -1.10
N VAL A 42 40.08 -52.54 -1.78
CA VAL A 42 38.77 -52.69 -1.14
C VAL A 42 38.58 -54.12 -0.63
N GLU A 43 39.00 -55.13 -1.40
CA GLU A 43 38.96 -56.53 -0.97
C GLU A 43 39.90 -56.79 0.22
N ALA A 44 41.12 -56.24 0.22
CA ALA A 44 42.06 -56.34 1.35
C ALA A 44 41.53 -55.68 2.64
N TRP A 45 40.77 -54.59 2.54
CA TRP A 45 40.14 -53.92 3.69
C TRP A 45 39.01 -54.75 4.31
N VAL A 46 38.34 -55.59 3.52
CA VAL A 46 37.30 -56.51 3.99
C VAL A 46 37.91 -57.67 4.77
N GLU A 47 39.11 -58.12 4.40
CA GLU A 47 39.79 -59.23 5.07
C GLU A 47 40.50 -58.84 6.38
N GLN A 48 40.99 -57.59 6.54
CA GLN A 48 41.69 -57.13 7.75
C GLN A 48 41.25 -55.72 8.21
N PRO A 49 40.19 -55.61 9.04
CA PRO A 49 39.53 -54.34 9.32
C PRO A 49 40.30 -53.39 10.27
N LEU A 50 41.30 -53.88 11.02
CA LEU A 50 41.93 -53.17 12.15
C LEU A 50 43.37 -52.72 11.86
N THR A 51 43.64 -52.17 10.68
CA THR A 51 44.94 -51.53 10.40
C THR A 51 44.88 -50.04 10.75
N ALA A 52 46.01 -49.44 11.16
CA ALA A 52 46.05 -48.02 11.50
C ALA A 52 45.53 -47.11 10.35
N GLY A 53 45.76 -47.53 9.10
CA GLY A 53 45.25 -46.86 7.91
C GLY A 53 43.72 -46.88 7.78
N THR A 54 43.05 -48.00 8.07
CA THR A 54 41.58 -48.08 8.01
C THR A 54 40.92 -47.27 9.13
N ILE A 55 41.53 -47.20 10.31
CA ILE A 55 41.05 -46.37 11.43
C ILE A 55 41.17 -44.89 11.09
N ILE A 56 42.31 -44.45 10.53
CA ILE A 56 42.51 -43.05 10.12
C ILE A 56 41.53 -42.68 9.00
N ALA A 57 41.38 -43.54 7.98
CA ALA A 57 40.42 -43.32 6.89
C ALA A 57 38.97 -43.25 7.40
N GLY A 58 38.60 -44.11 8.36
CA GLY A 58 37.29 -44.07 9.03
C GLY A 58 37.06 -42.78 9.81
N CYS A 59 38.05 -42.31 10.57
CA CYS A 59 37.97 -41.04 11.31
C CYS A 59 37.81 -39.84 10.37
N VAL A 60 38.55 -39.81 9.24
CA VAL A 60 38.42 -38.77 8.22
C VAL A 60 37.03 -38.80 7.56
N ALA A 61 36.50 -39.98 7.26
CA ALA A 61 35.17 -40.13 6.70
C ALA A 61 34.07 -39.64 7.66
N VAL A 62 34.18 -39.96 8.96
CA VAL A 62 33.25 -39.49 10.00
C VAL A 62 33.36 -37.97 10.19
N ALA A 63 34.57 -37.41 10.18
CA ALA A 63 34.78 -35.96 10.26
C ALA A 63 34.19 -35.24 9.03
N GLY A 64 34.35 -35.81 7.83
CA GLY A 64 33.73 -35.30 6.60
C GLY A 64 32.20 -35.34 6.65
N LEU A 65 31.62 -36.42 7.15
CA LEU A 65 30.17 -36.56 7.37
C LEU A 65 29.63 -35.55 8.39
N ALA A 66 30.32 -35.41 9.53
CA ALA A 66 29.96 -34.42 10.55
C ALA A 66 30.04 -32.98 10.00
N TRP A 67 31.03 -32.70 9.16
CA TRP A 67 31.16 -31.41 8.49
C TRP A 67 30.05 -31.17 7.47
N LEU A 68 29.68 -32.17 6.66
CA LEU A 68 28.53 -32.11 5.76
C LEU A 68 27.19 -31.90 6.51
N LEU A 69 27.04 -32.53 7.67
CA LEU A 69 25.88 -32.33 8.55
C LEU A 69 25.86 -30.93 9.14
N LEU A 70 27.00 -30.40 9.56
CA LEU A 70 27.13 -29.01 10.04
C LEU A 70 26.79 -28.02 8.92
N LEU A 71 27.33 -28.25 7.71
CA LEU A 71 27.08 -27.43 6.53
C LEU A 71 25.60 -27.45 6.14
N THR A 72 24.96 -28.63 6.11
CA THR A 72 23.52 -28.74 5.84
C THR A 72 22.68 -28.12 6.94
N HIS A 73 23.10 -28.18 8.21
CA HIS A 73 22.41 -27.52 9.31
C HIS A 73 22.52 -25.99 9.24
N LEU A 74 23.73 -25.46 9.00
CA LEU A 74 24.00 -24.03 8.85
C LEU A 74 23.30 -23.46 7.62
N THR A 75 23.35 -24.15 6.47
CA THR A 75 22.61 -23.76 5.26
C THR A 75 21.11 -23.81 5.49
N ARG A 76 20.55 -24.83 6.15
CA ARG A 76 19.11 -24.86 6.51
C ARG A 76 18.73 -23.71 7.45
N ARG A 77 19.57 -23.36 8.43
CA ARG A 77 19.32 -22.24 9.36
C ARG A 77 19.40 -20.90 8.64
N ALA A 78 20.41 -20.70 7.80
CA ALA A 78 20.57 -19.53 6.94
C ALA A 78 19.40 -19.41 5.96
N LEU A 79 18.98 -20.52 5.33
CA LEU A 79 17.85 -20.54 4.40
C LEU A 79 16.52 -20.28 5.12
N ARG A 80 16.33 -20.70 6.37
CA ARG A 80 15.15 -20.32 7.18
C ARG A 80 15.17 -18.84 7.55
N GLY A 81 16.32 -18.29 7.93
CA GLY A 81 16.49 -16.86 8.20
C GLY A 81 16.29 -16.01 6.94
N LEU A 82 16.88 -16.43 5.82
CA LEU A 82 16.74 -15.82 4.51
C LEU A 82 15.32 -15.98 3.97
N ARG A 83 14.63 -17.10 4.19
CA ARG A 83 13.19 -17.25 3.86
C ARG A 83 12.30 -16.36 4.72
N ARG A 84 12.65 -16.09 5.98
CA ARG A 84 11.94 -15.12 6.84
C ARG A 84 12.19 -13.68 6.39
N ARG A 85 13.43 -13.33 6.02
CA ARG A 85 13.78 -12.04 5.41
C ARG A 85 13.19 -11.85 4.01
N LEU A 86 13.21 -12.88 3.17
CA LEU A 86 12.56 -12.94 1.85
C LEU A 86 11.03 -12.96 1.96
N ARG A 87 10.44 -13.49 3.05
CA ARG A 87 9.00 -13.32 3.31
C ARG A 87 8.67 -11.88 3.69
N ARG A 88 9.48 -11.24 4.54
CA ARG A 88 9.37 -9.79 4.80
C ARG A 88 9.59 -8.95 3.53
N LEU A 89 10.49 -9.38 2.65
CA LEU A 89 10.72 -8.75 1.33
C LEU A 89 9.67 -9.14 0.28
N ARG A 90 8.96 -10.27 0.42
CA ARG A 90 7.79 -10.64 -0.40
C ARG A 90 6.51 -9.89 0.01
N HIS A 91 6.55 -9.20 1.14
CA HIS A 91 5.54 -8.21 1.53
C HIS A 91 5.92 -6.78 1.11
N LEU A 92 7.06 -6.61 0.42
CA LEU A 92 7.38 -5.42 -0.37
C LEU A 92 7.33 -5.81 -1.87
N PRO A 93 6.82 -4.95 -2.74
CA PRO A 93 6.55 -5.30 -4.13
C PRO A 93 7.88 -5.31 -4.89
N VAL A 94 8.41 -6.49 -5.19
CA VAL A 94 9.49 -6.62 -6.16
C VAL A 94 8.90 -7.20 -7.45
N PRO A 95 9.09 -6.53 -8.59
CA PRO A 95 8.65 -7.07 -9.86
C PRO A 95 9.48 -8.28 -10.29
N THR A 96 8.88 -9.16 -11.09
CA THR A 96 9.51 -10.37 -11.63
C THR A 96 10.73 -10.05 -12.50
N PRO A 97 11.70 -10.98 -12.65
CA PRO A 97 13.01 -10.74 -13.28
C PRO A 97 12.98 -10.19 -14.72
N ALA A 98 11.86 -10.27 -15.44
CA ALA A 98 11.69 -9.60 -16.73
C ALA A 98 11.63 -8.05 -16.65
N GLN A 99 11.39 -7.46 -15.47
CA GLN A 99 11.29 -6.01 -15.26
C GLN A 99 12.58 -5.37 -14.70
N MET A 100 13.61 -6.16 -14.38
CA MET A 100 14.87 -5.63 -13.84
C MET A 100 15.82 -5.08 -14.91
N THR A 101 15.65 -5.42 -16.19
CA THR A 101 16.44 -4.81 -17.28
C THR A 101 15.92 -3.43 -17.70
N ALA A 102 14.63 -3.11 -17.47
CA ALA A 102 14.04 -1.82 -17.87
C ALA A 102 14.03 -0.75 -16.76
N SER A 103 14.00 -1.14 -15.49
CA SER A 103 13.82 -0.20 -14.37
C SER A 103 15.10 0.48 -13.87
N SER A 104 16.28 0.05 -14.31
CA SER A 104 17.55 0.66 -13.89
C SER A 104 17.82 2.05 -14.49
N MET A 105 17.07 2.48 -15.51
CA MET A 105 17.31 3.79 -16.16
C MET A 105 16.27 4.88 -15.84
N ALA A 106 15.14 4.56 -15.21
CA ALA A 106 14.08 5.53 -14.95
C ALA A 106 14.17 6.24 -13.58
N GLY A 107 15.08 5.80 -12.69
CA GLY A 107 15.19 6.32 -11.31
C GLY A 107 15.79 7.73 -11.18
N VAL A 108 16.31 8.33 -12.26
CA VAL A 108 16.99 9.64 -12.20
C VAL A 108 16.05 10.81 -12.53
N ALA A 109 14.93 10.59 -13.22
CA ALA A 109 14.07 11.70 -13.70
C ALA A 109 13.02 12.19 -12.69
N ALA A 110 12.71 11.43 -11.63
CA ALA A 110 11.63 11.78 -10.71
C ALA A 110 12.03 12.76 -9.59
N PHE A 111 13.31 13.10 -9.44
CA PHE A 111 13.80 13.95 -8.34
C PHE A 111 14.11 15.41 -8.73
N THR A 112 13.74 15.87 -9.92
CA THR A 112 13.94 17.27 -10.31
C THR A 112 12.67 17.88 -10.90
N LEU A 113 11.71 18.24 -10.03
CA LEU A 113 10.66 19.20 -10.38
C LEU A 113 10.54 20.24 -9.25
N PRO A 114 10.71 21.55 -9.53
CA PRO A 114 10.42 22.60 -8.56
C PRO A 114 8.90 22.82 -8.44
N ALA A 115 8.43 22.99 -7.21
CA ALA A 115 7.09 23.46 -6.90
C ALA A 115 6.90 24.90 -7.42
N ALA A 116 5.83 25.14 -8.16
CA ALA A 116 5.46 26.47 -8.65
C ALA A 116 4.72 27.25 -7.56
N THR A 117 5.27 28.41 -7.17
CA THR A 117 4.61 29.39 -6.30
C THR A 117 3.79 30.37 -7.13
N THR A 118 2.63 30.75 -6.62
CA THR A 118 1.66 31.72 -7.16
C THR A 118 2.11 33.19 -7.06
N GLY A 119 1.79 34.01 -8.08
CA GLY A 119 1.80 35.48 -8.04
C GLY A 119 1.39 36.14 -9.38
N HIS A 120 0.31 36.93 -9.37
CA HIS A 120 -0.23 37.82 -10.44
C HIS A 120 0.58 39.17 -10.57
N PRO A 121 0.27 40.17 -11.44
CA PRO A 121 0.02 40.21 -12.91
C PRO A 121 0.72 41.41 -13.68
N GLN A 122 0.88 41.28 -15.03
CA GLN A 122 0.97 42.31 -16.14
C GLN A 122 2.03 43.46 -16.15
N PRO A 123 2.34 44.18 -17.28
CA PRO A 123 2.17 43.94 -18.74
C PRO A 123 3.42 44.29 -19.66
N LEU A 124 3.28 44.01 -20.98
CA LEU A 124 4.13 44.27 -22.21
C LEU A 124 4.48 45.78 -22.50
N PRO A 125 5.19 46.23 -23.62
CA PRO A 125 5.59 45.58 -24.91
C PRO A 125 6.95 45.99 -25.61
N ALA A 126 7.18 45.41 -26.82
CA ALA A 126 7.85 45.95 -28.05
C ALA A 126 9.40 45.97 -28.13
N ALA A 127 10.10 45.89 -29.28
CA ALA A 127 9.92 45.42 -30.67
C ALA A 127 11.30 45.59 -31.39
N THR A 128 11.44 45.01 -32.60
CA THR A 128 12.31 45.47 -33.73
C THR A 128 13.69 44.82 -33.99
N ASP A 129 13.67 43.90 -34.96
CA ASP A 129 14.46 43.77 -36.22
C ASP A 129 15.99 43.98 -36.36
N THR A 130 16.53 43.04 -37.17
CA THR A 130 17.52 43.15 -38.29
C THR A 130 18.97 42.67 -38.13
N SER A 131 19.29 41.61 -38.90
CA SER A 131 20.46 41.37 -39.79
C SER A 131 21.92 41.21 -39.29
N GLN A 132 22.44 39.97 -39.50
CA GLN A 132 23.80 39.43 -39.84
C GLN A 132 24.98 40.36 -40.27
N PRO A 133 26.24 39.87 -40.44
CA PRO A 133 26.98 38.73 -39.84
C PRO A 133 28.49 39.02 -39.48
N SER A 134 29.17 37.99 -38.91
CA SER A 134 30.64 37.71 -38.92
C SER A 134 31.54 38.33 -37.82
N ASP A 135 32.01 37.50 -36.88
CA ASP A 135 33.43 37.07 -36.78
C ASP A 135 33.61 35.97 -35.69
N PRO A 136 34.56 35.02 -35.82
CA PRO A 136 34.68 33.83 -34.98
C PRO A 136 35.68 34.07 -33.85
N THR A 137 35.32 33.67 -32.62
CA THR A 137 36.20 33.05 -31.60
C THR A 137 35.55 33.16 -30.22
N ARG A 138 34.83 32.13 -29.79
CA ARG A 138 34.73 31.81 -28.35
C ARG A 138 34.07 30.46 -28.12
N PHE A 139 34.89 29.53 -27.62
CA PHE A 139 34.55 28.44 -26.72
C PHE A 139 33.20 27.74 -26.97
N ASP A 140 33.28 26.61 -27.68
CA ASP A 140 32.20 25.61 -27.77
C ASP A 140 31.83 25.10 -26.37
N ASN A 141 30.85 25.75 -25.75
CA ASN A 141 30.04 25.13 -24.70
C ASN A 141 28.97 24.29 -25.38
N HIS A 142 29.15 22.97 -25.34
CA HIS A 142 28.09 22.00 -25.51
C HIS A 142 26.98 22.26 -24.47
N ALA A 143 26.01 23.10 -24.83
CA ALA A 143 24.78 23.30 -24.09
C ALA A 143 23.63 23.55 -25.07
N ASP A 144 23.48 22.67 -26.06
CA ASP A 144 22.32 22.68 -26.94
C ASP A 144 21.91 21.23 -27.27
N ARG A 145 21.27 20.60 -26.28
CA ARG A 145 20.50 19.34 -26.41
C ARG A 145 19.75 19.05 -25.11
N SER A 146 18.89 19.96 -24.66
CA SER A 146 17.94 19.64 -23.57
C SER A 146 16.67 20.50 -23.55
N ALA A 147 16.15 20.95 -24.70
CA ALA A 147 14.72 21.17 -24.81
C ALA A 147 14.08 19.79 -25.03
N GLN A 148 13.85 19.06 -23.94
CA GLN A 148 13.16 17.77 -23.98
C GLN A 148 11.76 18.00 -24.58
N ALA A 149 11.55 17.51 -25.80
CA ALA A 149 10.25 17.45 -26.45
C ALA A 149 9.26 16.75 -25.50
N GLN A 150 8.22 17.45 -25.07
CA GLN A 150 7.17 16.84 -24.27
C GLN A 150 6.44 15.80 -25.14
N PRO A 151 6.22 14.56 -24.66
CA PRO A 151 5.50 13.55 -25.44
C PRO A 151 4.08 14.04 -25.76
N VAL A 152 3.77 14.14 -27.06
CA VAL A 152 2.56 14.81 -27.58
C VAL A 152 1.30 13.98 -27.29
N GLY A 153 1.37 12.65 -27.43
CA GLY A 153 0.28 11.71 -27.11
C GLY A 153 0.49 10.32 -27.71
N VAL A 154 -0.49 9.43 -27.52
CA VAL A 154 -0.44 8.00 -27.85
C VAL A 154 -1.45 7.66 -28.95
N ALA A 155 -1.00 6.97 -30.00
CA ALA A 155 -1.86 6.44 -31.05
C ALA A 155 -2.44 5.07 -30.65
N LEU A 156 -3.72 4.84 -30.95
CA LEU A 156 -4.41 3.58 -30.68
C LEU A 156 -4.47 2.70 -31.94
N PRO A 157 -4.43 1.35 -31.81
CA PRO A 157 -4.46 0.42 -32.93
C PRO A 157 -5.72 0.52 -33.83
N GLY A 158 -6.78 1.18 -33.38
CA GLY A 158 -8.01 1.44 -34.15
C GLY A 158 -8.05 2.80 -34.88
N GLY A 159 -6.92 3.52 -34.97
CA GLY A 159 -6.85 4.84 -35.63
C GLY A 159 -7.20 6.03 -34.73
N GLY A 160 -7.44 5.80 -33.44
CA GLY A 160 -7.67 6.84 -32.43
C GLY A 160 -6.37 7.44 -31.88
N TRP A 161 -6.49 8.55 -31.16
CA TRP A 161 -5.36 9.23 -30.53
C TRP A 161 -5.75 9.83 -29.18
N ILE A 162 -4.90 9.65 -28.17
CA ILE A 162 -5.12 10.13 -26.80
C ILE A 162 -3.95 11.03 -26.37
N PRO A 163 -4.20 12.20 -25.76
CA PRO A 163 -3.15 13.01 -25.15
C PRO A 163 -2.36 12.25 -24.07
N TYR A 164 -1.06 12.52 -23.94
CA TYR A 164 -0.18 11.79 -23.00
C TYR A 164 -0.69 11.83 -21.54
N HIS A 165 -1.19 12.98 -21.09
CA HIS A 165 -1.73 13.14 -19.74
C HIS A 165 -2.99 12.28 -19.50
N THR A 166 -3.86 12.18 -20.51
CA THR A 166 -5.07 11.35 -20.47
C THR A 166 -4.67 9.86 -20.46
N ALA A 167 -3.69 9.46 -21.26
CA ALA A 167 -3.14 8.10 -21.25
C ALA A 167 -2.50 7.72 -19.90
N ALA A 168 -1.73 8.64 -19.30
CA ALA A 168 -1.13 8.46 -17.98
C ALA A 168 -2.19 8.36 -16.88
N ALA A 169 -3.23 9.19 -16.92
CA ALA A 169 -4.34 9.14 -15.97
C ALA A 169 -5.11 7.81 -16.05
N ILE A 170 -5.39 7.31 -17.26
CA ILE A 170 -6.04 6.00 -17.49
C ILE A 170 -5.18 4.87 -16.92
N THR A 171 -3.87 4.92 -17.14
CA THR A 171 -2.92 3.90 -16.65
C THR A 171 -2.82 3.91 -15.12
N ALA A 172 -2.78 5.09 -14.51
CA ALA A 172 -2.80 5.26 -13.06
C ALA A 172 -4.11 4.74 -12.45
N LEU A 173 -5.27 5.01 -13.07
CA LEU A 173 -6.56 4.48 -12.65
C LEU A 173 -6.62 2.96 -12.74
N ALA A 174 -6.09 2.37 -13.81
CA ALA A 174 -6.00 0.92 -13.97
C ALA A 174 -5.12 0.28 -12.89
N ALA A 175 -3.99 0.92 -12.54
CA ALA A 175 -3.11 0.47 -11.47
C ALA A 175 -3.78 0.58 -10.09
N ALA A 176 -4.48 1.68 -9.83
CA ALA A 176 -5.24 1.88 -8.59
C ALA A 176 -6.36 0.84 -8.44
N PHE A 177 -7.10 0.55 -9.51
CA PHE A 177 -8.12 -0.49 -9.54
C PHE A 177 -7.55 -1.87 -9.18
N TRP A 178 -6.41 -2.25 -9.78
CA TRP A 178 -5.72 -3.49 -9.43
C TRP A 178 -5.24 -3.53 -7.97
N LEU A 179 -4.75 -2.42 -7.45
CA LEU A 179 -4.32 -2.32 -6.06
C LEU A 179 -5.50 -2.45 -5.09
N GLN A 180 -6.63 -1.83 -5.41
CA GLN A 180 -7.86 -1.93 -4.62
C GLN A 180 -8.42 -3.36 -4.62
N ARG A 181 -8.48 -4.01 -5.79
CA ARG A 181 -8.87 -5.41 -5.94
C ARG A 181 -7.99 -6.34 -5.11
N ARG A 182 -6.67 -6.16 -5.13
CA ARG A 182 -5.74 -6.96 -4.30
C ARG A 182 -5.97 -6.79 -2.81
N ARG A 183 -6.37 -5.60 -2.36
CA ARG A 183 -6.62 -5.31 -0.94
C ARG A 183 -7.96 -5.84 -0.45
N HIS A 184 -8.98 -5.88 -1.31
CA HIS A 184 -10.36 -6.19 -0.91
C HIS A 184 -10.88 -7.54 -1.40
N TYR A 185 -10.15 -8.24 -2.28
CA TYR A 185 -10.58 -9.55 -2.78
C TYR A 185 -10.67 -10.56 -1.65
N ARG A 186 -11.90 -11.02 -1.39
CA ARG A 186 -12.19 -12.17 -0.52
C ARG A 186 -12.76 -13.28 -1.41
N PRO A 187 -12.01 -14.36 -1.68
CA PRO A 187 -12.51 -15.44 -2.53
C PRO A 187 -13.76 -16.06 -1.90
N ASP A 188 -14.82 -16.23 -2.69
CA ASP A 188 -16.05 -16.91 -2.24
C ASP A 188 -15.74 -18.40 -1.98
N PRO A 189 -15.82 -18.89 -0.73
CA PRO A 189 -15.52 -20.26 -0.41
C PRO A 189 -16.54 -21.27 -0.98
N ARG A 190 -17.69 -20.82 -1.49
CA ARG A 190 -18.75 -21.68 -2.02
C ARG A 190 -18.58 -22.04 -3.50
N GLN A 191 -17.73 -21.34 -4.25
CA GLN A 191 -17.51 -21.59 -5.68
C GLN A 191 -16.02 -21.57 -6.07
N PRO A 192 -15.20 -22.52 -5.57
CA PRO A 192 -13.75 -22.52 -5.81
C PRO A 192 -13.31 -22.80 -7.27
N ARG A 193 -14.24 -22.97 -8.23
CA ARG A 193 -13.94 -23.32 -9.63
C ARG A 193 -14.36 -22.30 -10.67
N ASP A 194 -15.13 -21.26 -10.32
CA ASP A 194 -15.68 -20.28 -11.28
C ASP A 194 -14.95 -18.92 -11.28
N HIS A 195 -13.62 -18.92 -11.13
CA HIS A 195 -12.81 -17.70 -11.22
C HIS A 195 -12.91 -16.97 -12.56
N HIS A 196 -13.41 -17.63 -13.62
CA HIS A 196 -13.54 -17.05 -14.96
C HIS A 196 -14.72 -16.06 -15.05
N ASN A 197 -15.77 -16.26 -14.26
CA ASN A 197 -16.96 -15.40 -14.23
C ASN A 197 -16.99 -14.46 -13.01
N ASP A 198 -15.93 -14.48 -12.19
CA ASP A 198 -15.75 -13.57 -11.07
C ASP A 198 -15.62 -12.13 -11.63
N PRO A 199 -16.56 -11.22 -11.32
CA PRO A 199 -16.52 -9.85 -11.85
C PRO A 199 -15.31 -9.09 -11.32
N ASP A 200 -14.79 -9.45 -10.14
CA ASP A 200 -13.54 -8.93 -9.62
C ASP A 200 -12.41 -9.52 -10.44
N LEU A 201 -12.41 -10.85 -10.69
CA LEU A 201 -11.67 -11.68 -11.68
C LEU A 201 -11.21 -11.08 -13.02
N GLN A 202 -12.05 -10.28 -13.67
CA GLN A 202 -11.92 -10.07 -15.11
C GLN A 202 -10.66 -9.30 -15.51
N PRO A 203 -10.05 -9.63 -16.66
CA PRO A 203 -8.93 -8.86 -17.21
C PRO A 203 -9.40 -7.44 -17.52
N LEU A 204 -8.48 -6.47 -17.42
CA LEU A 204 -8.74 -5.12 -17.92
C LEU A 204 -9.05 -5.18 -19.42
N PRO A 205 -9.89 -4.27 -19.94
CA PRO A 205 -10.10 -4.15 -21.38
C PRO A 205 -8.77 -4.06 -22.13
N GLY A 206 -8.67 -4.73 -23.28
CA GLY A 206 -7.43 -4.82 -24.06
C GLY A 206 -6.85 -3.45 -24.45
N THR A 207 -7.71 -2.44 -24.58
CA THR A 207 -7.39 -1.03 -24.80
C THR A 207 -6.57 -0.39 -23.69
N VAL A 208 -6.76 -0.79 -22.43
CA VAL A 208 -5.95 -0.28 -21.31
C VAL A 208 -4.55 -0.89 -21.34
N ALA A 209 -4.46 -2.17 -21.74
CA ALA A 209 -3.18 -2.84 -21.90
C ALA A 209 -2.37 -2.26 -23.07
N THR A 210 -3.02 -1.89 -24.18
CA THR A 210 -2.35 -1.22 -25.31
C THR A 210 -1.91 0.20 -24.95
N VAL A 211 -2.73 0.98 -24.23
CA VAL A 211 -2.33 2.31 -23.74
C VAL A 211 -1.15 2.22 -22.76
N ALA A 212 -1.19 1.28 -21.81
CA ALA A 212 -0.09 1.07 -20.87
C ALA A 212 1.19 0.60 -21.57
N ALA A 213 1.06 -0.28 -22.58
CA ALA A 213 2.19 -0.74 -23.38
C ALA A 213 2.79 0.39 -24.25
N ALA A 214 1.95 1.23 -24.86
CA ALA A 214 2.39 2.35 -25.68
C ALA A 214 2.97 3.53 -24.88
N LEU A 215 2.76 3.58 -23.56
CA LEU A 215 3.46 4.49 -22.66
C LEU A 215 4.83 3.95 -22.22
N THR A 216 5.04 2.63 -22.31
CA THR A 216 6.31 1.97 -21.97
C THR A 216 7.24 1.80 -23.16
N ASP A 217 6.67 1.73 -24.36
CA ASP A 217 7.39 1.75 -25.63
C ASP A 217 7.44 3.22 -26.07
N ASP A 218 8.62 3.81 -26.23
CA ASP A 218 8.86 5.25 -26.48
C ASP A 218 8.41 5.69 -27.89
N THR A 219 7.29 5.13 -28.38
CA THR A 219 6.61 5.40 -29.63
C THR A 219 5.93 6.77 -29.59
N ILE A 220 6.76 7.81 -29.48
CA ILE A 220 6.37 9.20 -29.70
C ILE A 220 5.87 9.28 -31.14
N GLY A 221 4.58 9.59 -31.32
CA GLY A 221 3.99 9.83 -32.63
C GLY A 221 4.74 10.94 -33.38
N PRO A 222 4.70 10.97 -34.72
CA PRO A 222 5.55 11.85 -35.52
C PRO A 222 5.45 13.33 -35.10
N ASP A 223 6.61 13.98 -34.97
CA ASP A 223 6.89 15.35 -34.51
C ASP A 223 6.15 16.50 -35.25
N HIS A 224 5.23 16.19 -36.16
CA HIS A 224 4.52 17.16 -36.99
C HIS A 224 3.01 17.23 -36.72
N ALA A 225 2.51 16.55 -35.68
CA ALA A 225 1.10 16.63 -35.30
C ALA A 225 0.77 17.94 -34.57
N PRO A 226 -0.41 18.55 -34.79
CA PRO A 226 -0.84 19.75 -34.08
C PRO A 226 -0.84 19.53 -32.56
N LEU A 227 -0.50 20.58 -31.81
CA LEU A 227 -0.43 20.53 -30.35
C LEU A 227 -1.78 20.09 -29.73
N PRO A 228 -1.77 19.24 -28.69
CA PRO A 228 -2.98 18.84 -27.97
C PRO A 228 -3.77 20.04 -27.46
N LEU A 229 -5.09 20.03 -27.66
CA LEU A 229 -5.97 20.90 -26.90
C LEU A 229 -6.07 20.35 -25.47
N ARG A 230 -5.78 21.17 -24.47
CA ARG A 230 -6.11 20.83 -23.07
C ARG A 230 -7.58 21.17 -22.82
N ALA A 231 -8.32 20.25 -22.22
CA ALA A 231 -9.75 20.43 -21.97
C ALA A 231 -10.10 21.67 -21.11
N GLN A 232 -9.16 22.20 -20.32
CA GLN A 232 -9.30 23.46 -19.57
C GLN A 232 -9.36 24.72 -20.45
N ARG A 233 -9.18 24.59 -21.77
CA ARG A 233 -9.25 25.69 -22.75
C ARG A 233 -10.47 25.59 -23.67
N LEU A 234 -11.46 24.77 -23.32
CA LEU A 234 -12.72 24.73 -24.06
C LEU A 234 -13.45 26.07 -23.91
N PRO A 235 -14.08 26.58 -24.98
CA PRO A 235 -14.84 27.81 -24.89
C PRO A 235 -16.13 27.59 -24.09
N GLU A 236 -16.54 28.61 -23.33
CA GLU A 236 -17.83 28.58 -22.63
C GLU A 236 -18.98 28.76 -23.64
N GLY A 237 -20.09 28.04 -23.44
CA GLY A 237 -21.25 28.12 -24.33
C GLY A 237 -21.39 26.91 -25.25
N ILE A 238 -22.07 27.10 -26.39
CA ILE A 238 -22.46 26.00 -27.28
C ILE A 238 -21.41 25.81 -28.37
N LEU A 239 -20.69 24.69 -28.30
CA LEU A 239 -19.67 24.27 -29.27
C LEU A 239 -20.24 23.24 -30.25
N LEU A 240 -20.34 23.64 -31.51
CA LEU A 240 -20.71 22.76 -32.61
C LEU A 240 -19.45 22.11 -33.19
N LEU A 241 -19.37 20.78 -33.14
CA LEU A 241 -18.31 20.01 -33.80
C LEU A 241 -18.84 19.44 -35.12
N THR A 242 -18.22 19.82 -36.24
CA THR A 242 -18.56 19.31 -37.58
C THR A 242 -17.40 18.58 -38.21
N GLY A 243 -17.66 17.77 -39.24
CA GLY A 243 -16.61 17.06 -39.97
C GLY A 243 -16.44 15.59 -39.58
N PRO A 244 -15.63 14.85 -40.34
CA PRO A 244 -15.55 13.39 -40.25
C PRO A 244 -14.95 12.87 -38.93
N GLY A 245 -14.17 13.70 -38.21
CA GLY A 245 -13.63 13.36 -36.89
C GLY A 245 -14.45 13.86 -35.70
N ALA A 246 -15.57 14.54 -35.94
CA ALA A 246 -16.37 15.19 -34.89
C ALA A 246 -16.89 14.19 -33.86
N SER A 247 -17.49 13.08 -34.28
CA SER A 247 -18.02 12.05 -33.39
C SER A 247 -16.91 11.35 -32.58
N ALA A 248 -15.76 11.09 -33.19
CA ALA A 248 -14.63 10.49 -32.49
C ALA A 248 -14.03 11.43 -31.44
N SER A 249 -14.02 12.72 -31.73
CA SER A 249 -13.52 13.74 -30.80
C SER A 249 -14.50 14.07 -29.68
N ALA A 250 -15.80 14.06 -29.96
CA ALA A 250 -16.84 14.17 -28.95
C ALA A 250 -16.74 13.03 -27.92
N ARG A 251 -16.48 11.81 -28.38
CA ARG A 251 -16.21 10.66 -27.49
C ARG A 251 -14.99 10.87 -26.59
N GLY A 252 -13.89 11.40 -27.13
CA GLY A 252 -12.71 11.76 -26.34
C GLY A 252 -13.01 12.78 -25.24
N LEU A 253 -13.79 13.82 -25.58
CA LEU A 253 -14.19 14.85 -24.62
C LEU A 253 -15.09 14.31 -23.50
N ILE A 254 -15.93 13.29 -23.76
CA ILE A 254 -16.70 12.59 -22.71
C ILE A 254 -15.75 11.91 -21.72
N VAL A 255 -14.72 11.22 -22.21
CA VAL A 255 -13.76 10.51 -21.36
C VAL A 255 -12.93 11.50 -20.55
N GLU A 256 -12.44 12.57 -21.16
CA GLU A 256 -11.70 13.62 -20.44
C GLU A 256 -12.55 14.33 -19.37
N ALA A 257 -13.82 14.60 -19.67
CA ALA A 257 -14.75 15.16 -18.69
C ALA A 257 -15.08 14.18 -17.56
N ALA A 258 -15.09 12.87 -17.83
CA ALA A 258 -15.30 11.86 -16.79
C ALA A 258 -14.05 11.66 -15.90
N LEU A 259 -12.87 11.94 -16.43
CA LEU A 259 -11.58 11.87 -15.71
C LEU A 259 -11.29 13.12 -14.89
N SER A 260 -11.75 14.29 -15.33
CA SER A 260 -11.49 15.56 -14.68
C SER A 260 -12.68 16.04 -13.85
N SER A 261 -12.42 16.58 -12.66
CA SER A 261 -13.43 17.31 -11.89
C SER A 261 -13.52 18.80 -12.23
N THR A 262 -12.70 19.29 -13.16
CA THR A 262 -12.50 20.74 -13.38
C THR A 262 -13.42 21.34 -14.44
N PHE A 263 -14.04 20.53 -15.29
CA PHE A 263 -14.93 21.02 -16.33
C PHE A 263 -16.07 20.02 -16.60
N THR A 264 -17.20 20.54 -17.05
CA THR A 264 -18.38 19.73 -17.39
C THR A 264 -18.76 19.97 -18.83
N VAL A 265 -18.87 18.89 -19.59
CA VAL A 265 -19.47 18.90 -20.92
C VAL A 265 -20.96 18.59 -20.76
N ALA A 266 -21.80 19.07 -21.68
CA ALA A 266 -23.19 18.62 -21.82
C ALA A 266 -23.46 18.25 -23.28
N MET A 267 -24.29 17.23 -23.54
CA MET A 267 -24.65 16.79 -24.89
C MET A 267 -26.14 16.54 -25.00
N ARG A 268 -26.67 16.70 -26.22
CA ARG A 268 -28.07 16.36 -26.52
C ARG A 268 -28.27 14.84 -26.38
N PRO A 269 -29.38 14.36 -25.78
CA PRO A 269 -29.66 12.93 -25.65
C PRO A 269 -29.62 12.17 -26.97
N ASP A 270 -30.12 12.80 -28.04
CA ASP A 270 -30.13 12.25 -29.40
C ASP A 270 -28.69 12.01 -29.92
N ASP A 271 -27.80 12.98 -29.74
CA ASP A 271 -26.39 12.88 -30.14
C ASP A 271 -25.65 11.83 -29.30
N LEU A 272 -25.93 11.76 -27.99
CA LEU A 272 -25.32 10.78 -27.08
C LEU A 272 -25.64 9.32 -27.48
N GLY A 273 -26.86 9.07 -27.95
CA GLY A 273 -27.29 7.76 -28.43
C GLY A 273 -26.55 7.29 -29.69
N THR A 274 -26.02 8.22 -30.48
CA THR A 274 -25.20 7.90 -31.67
C THR A 274 -23.72 7.70 -31.35
N LEU A 275 -23.24 8.27 -30.24
CA LEU A 275 -21.83 8.24 -29.85
C LEU A 275 -21.43 7.02 -29.04
N LEU A 276 -22.34 6.45 -28.26
CA LEU A 276 -22.05 5.32 -27.36
C LEU A 276 -22.81 4.07 -27.83
N PRO A 277 -22.28 2.85 -27.59
CA PRO A 277 -23.00 1.64 -27.94
C PRO A 277 -24.25 1.50 -27.05
N PRO A 278 -25.34 0.86 -27.55
CA PRO A 278 -26.54 0.64 -26.75
C PRO A 278 -26.18 -0.19 -25.50
N GLY A 279 -26.51 0.34 -24.31
CA GLY A 279 -26.17 -0.28 -23.03
C GLY A 279 -24.86 0.19 -22.38
N ALA A 280 -24.19 1.22 -22.93
CA ALA A 280 -23.03 1.84 -22.28
C ALA A 280 -23.36 2.31 -20.85
N PRO A 281 -22.43 2.16 -19.89
CA PRO A 281 -22.71 2.51 -18.51
C PRO A 281 -22.87 4.02 -18.34
N ALA A 282 -24.03 4.45 -17.82
CA ALA A 282 -24.18 5.80 -17.31
C ALA A 282 -23.28 5.98 -16.07
N THR A 283 -22.22 6.79 -16.19
CA THR A 283 -21.52 7.34 -15.02
C THR A 283 -22.38 8.44 -14.38
N PRO A 284 -22.21 8.75 -13.08
CA PRO A 284 -22.87 9.90 -12.47
C PRO A 284 -22.58 11.21 -13.22
N THR A 285 -21.37 11.34 -13.80
CA THR A 285 -21.00 12.43 -14.70
C THR A 285 -21.84 12.42 -16.00
N LEU A 286 -22.08 11.25 -16.62
CA LEU A 286 -22.97 11.09 -17.79
C LEU A 286 -24.44 11.43 -17.49
N ALA A 287 -24.90 11.21 -16.26
CA ALA A 287 -26.23 11.63 -15.83
C ALA A 287 -26.34 13.16 -15.68
N GLN A 288 -25.27 13.82 -15.21
CA GLN A 288 -25.17 15.29 -15.17
C GLN A 288 -24.99 15.92 -16.56
N LEU A 289 -24.41 15.19 -17.51
CA LEU A 289 -24.28 15.56 -18.93
C LEU A 289 -25.64 15.63 -19.66
N THR A 290 -26.64 14.87 -19.21
CA THR A 290 -27.96 14.72 -19.87
C THR A 290 -29.11 15.44 -19.15
N THR A 291 -29.03 15.58 -17.83
CA THR A 291 -30.03 16.29 -17.01
C THR A 291 -29.43 17.61 -16.56
N GLY A 292 -29.96 18.73 -17.05
CA GLY A 292 -29.43 20.07 -16.79
C GLY A 292 -29.58 20.59 -15.34
N THR A 293 -29.42 19.76 -14.32
CA THR A 293 -29.87 20.03 -12.94
C THR A 293 -28.78 19.97 -11.85
N GLY A 294 -27.49 20.05 -12.20
CA GLY A 294 -26.40 20.20 -11.23
C GLY A 294 -26.05 21.65 -10.91
N ALA A 295 -26.16 22.06 -9.65
CA ALA A 295 -25.96 23.42 -9.14
C ALA A 295 -24.48 23.80 -8.87
N HIS A 296 -23.60 23.72 -9.87
CA HIS A 296 -22.25 24.29 -9.80
C HIS A 296 -21.95 25.21 -10.98
N THR A 297 -21.76 26.49 -10.67
CA THR A 297 -21.44 27.61 -11.54
C THR A 297 -19.97 27.55 -11.98
N ALA A 298 -19.61 26.65 -12.90
CA ALA A 298 -18.29 26.63 -13.54
C ALA A 298 -18.45 26.44 -15.05
N ALA A 299 -17.58 27.10 -15.84
CA ALA A 299 -17.45 27.06 -17.29
C ALA A 299 -18.10 25.84 -17.96
N ARG A 300 -19.30 26.00 -18.53
CA ARG A 300 -20.08 24.92 -19.13
C ARG A 300 -19.99 24.98 -20.65
N THR A 301 -19.36 23.98 -21.27
CA THR A 301 -19.37 23.81 -22.72
C THR A 301 -20.43 22.78 -23.11
N ILE A 302 -21.39 23.16 -23.93
CA ILE A 302 -22.42 22.28 -24.48
C ILE A 302 -21.95 21.85 -25.86
N ILE A 303 -21.71 20.56 -26.08
CA ILE A 303 -21.28 20.02 -27.38
C ILE A 303 -22.51 19.56 -28.17
N VAL A 304 -22.60 20.00 -29.42
CA VAL A 304 -23.64 19.61 -30.37
C VAL A 304 -22.97 19.04 -31.62
N LEU A 305 -23.52 17.95 -32.17
CA LEU A 305 -23.04 17.32 -33.41
C LEU A 305 -23.96 17.53 -34.61
N SER A 306 -25.21 17.95 -34.35
CA SER A 306 -26.21 18.21 -35.37
C SER A 306 -26.06 19.59 -36.02
N ASP A 307 -26.34 19.70 -37.31
CA ASP A 307 -26.18 20.91 -38.14
C ASP A 307 -27.25 21.99 -37.90
N ASP A 308 -27.86 22.03 -36.71
CA ASP A 308 -28.81 23.08 -36.33
C ASP A 308 -28.02 24.36 -35.96
N SER A 309 -27.53 25.02 -37.01
CA SER A 309 -26.53 26.07 -37.03
C SER A 309 -26.97 27.39 -36.39
N ARG A 310 -28.19 27.48 -35.86
CA ARG A 310 -28.80 28.71 -35.34
C ARG A 310 -28.54 29.00 -33.86
N VAL A 311 -27.97 28.05 -33.11
CA VAL A 311 -27.80 28.16 -31.64
C VAL A 311 -26.33 28.02 -31.19
N ALA A 312 -25.40 27.71 -32.11
CA ALA A 312 -23.99 27.51 -31.78
C ALA A 312 -23.25 28.84 -31.56
N THR A 313 -22.57 28.97 -30.42
CA THR A 313 -21.69 30.10 -30.08
C THR A 313 -20.31 29.94 -30.72
N HIS A 314 -19.82 28.70 -30.78
CA HIS A 314 -18.51 28.33 -31.32
C HIS A 314 -18.67 27.19 -32.33
N ARG A 315 -17.91 27.22 -33.43
CA ARG A 315 -17.98 26.18 -34.47
C ARG A 315 -16.59 25.68 -34.83
N TRP A 316 -16.31 24.42 -34.53
CA TRP A 316 -15.04 23.78 -34.90
C TRP A 316 -15.28 22.68 -35.93
N HIS A 317 -14.44 22.67 -36.95
CA HIS A 317 -14.36 21.59 -37.92
C HIS A 317 -13.26 20.62 -37.52
N VAL A 318 -13.57 19.33 -37.46
CA VAL A 318 -12.67 18.29 -36.98
C VAL A 318 -12.42 17.26 -38.09
N SER A 319 -11.15 17.17 -38.51
CA SER A 319 -10.67 16.21 -39.49
C SER A 319 -10.54 14.80 -38.89
N THR A 320 -10.39 13.77 -39.75
CA THR A 320 -10.34 12.34 -39.35
C THR A 320 -9.23 12.01 -38.37
N ASP A 321 -8.15 12.78 -38.38
CA ASP A 321 -6.98 12.67 -37.51
C ASP A 321 -7.18 13.31 -36.10
N GLY A 322 -8.35 13.93 -35.88
CA GLY A 322 -8.70 14.65 -34.66
C GLY A 322 -8.26 16.12 -34.66
N THR A 323 -7.75 16.64 -35.78
CA THR A 323 -7.33 18.04 -35.88
C THR A 323 -8.55 18.95 -36.00
N ALA A 324 -8.70 19.86 -35.04
CA ALA A 324 -9.76 20.84 -34.95
C ALA A 324 -9.29 22.22 -35.43
N THR A 325 -10.08 22.84 -36.28
CA THR A 325 -9.92 24.23 -36.74
C THR A 325 -11.21 24.99 -36.52
N GLY A 326 -11.13 26.27 -36.16
CA GLY A 326 -12.31 27.08 -35.87
C GLY A 326 -11.96 28.56 -35.77
N PRO A 327 -12.94 29.47 -35.87
CA PRO A 327 -12.72 30.91 -35.83
C PRO A 327 -12.10 31.37 -34.50
N ASP A 328 -12.34 30.64 -33.42
CA ASP A 328 -11.80 30.93 -32.08
C ASP A 328 -10.44 30.28 -31.82
N LEU A 329 -9.92 29.49 -32.77
CA LEU A 329 -8.64 28.81 -32.67
C LEU A 329 -7.62 29.52 -33.57
N THR A 330 -6.63 30.19 -32.96
CA THR A 330 -5.55 30.87 -33.70
C THR A 330 -4.62 29.90 -34.44
N GLU A 331 -4.57 28.64 -34.00
CA GLU A 331 -3.78 27.56 -34.60
C GLU A 331 -4.61 26.26 -34.55
N PRO A 332 -4.42 25.32 -35.50
CA PRO A 332 -5.04 23.99 -35.43
C PRO A 332 -4.64 23.27 -34.13
N ARG A 333 -5.61 22.63 -33.47
CA ARG A 333 -5.39 21.88 -32.23
C ARG A 333 -5.88 20.46 -32.38
N ARG A 334 -5.17 19.50 -31.78
CA ARG A 334 -5.58 18.09 -31.84
C ARG A 334 -6.46 17.72 -30.65
N LEU A 335 -7.65 17.20 -30.92
CA LEU A 335 -8.58 16.67 -29.93
C LEU A 335 -8.32 15.17 -29.71
N CYS A 336 -8.65 14.69 -28.51
CA CYS A 336 -8.66 13.24 -28.22
C CYS A 336 -9.69 12.56 -29.12
N SER A 337 -9.26 11.60 -29.94
CA SER A 337 -10.11 10.87 -30.88
C SER A 337 -10.23 9.42 -30.46
N LEU A 338 -11.45 8.97 -30.13
CA LEU A 338 -11.74 7.61 -29.68
C LEU A 338 -12.79 6.95 -30.57
N ASP A 339 -12.73 5.62 -30.71
CA ASP A 339 -13.83 4.84 -31.27
C ASP A 339 -14.92 4.55 -30.21
N GLN A 340 -16.08 4.07 -30.66
CA GLN A 340 -17.26 3.83 -29.83
C GLN A 340 -17.02 2.77 -28.74
N GLN A 341 -16.27 1.71 -29.06
CA GLN A 341 -16.03 0.59 -28.14
C GLN A 341 -14.98 0.94 -27.09
N THR A 342 -13.88 1.57 -27.51
CA THR A 342 -12.83 2.08 -26.62
C THR A 342 -13.40 3.07 -25.61
N THR A 343 -14.32 3.92 -26.06
CA THR A 343 -14.99 4.90 -25.18
C THR A 343 -15.83 4.19 -24.11
N ALA A 344 -16.61 3.18 -24.48
CA ALA A 344 -17.41 2.41 -23.53
C ALA A 344 -16.54 1.66 -22.50
N ASP A 345 -15.43 1.07 -22.94
CA ASP A 345 -14.49 0.36 -22.08
C ASP A 345 -13.84 1.30 -21.04
N LEU A 346 -13.39 2.48 -21.48
CA LEU A 346 -12.80 3.49 -20.60
C LEU A 346 -13.81 4.05 -19.60
N LEU A 347 -15.04 4.33 -20.04
CA LEU A 347 -16.12 4.77 -19.13
C LEU A 347 -16.50 3.69 -18.12
N THR A 348 -16.49 2.42 -18.53
CA THR A 348 -16.69 1.29 -17.62
C THR A 348 -15.60 1.24 -16.55
N LEU A 349 -14.34 1.44 -16.93
CA LEU A 349 -13.21 1.48 -16.00
C LEU A 349 -13.34 2.64 -15.00
N ILE A 350 -13.65 3.85 -15.48
CA ILE A 350 -13.83 5.04 -14.65
C ILE A 350 -15.00 4.86 -13.68
N ARG A 351 -16.13 4.31 -14.15
CA ARG A 351 -17.28 4.00 -13.28
C ARG A 351 -16.89 3.03 -12.17
N ARG A 352 -16.19 1.95 -12.51
CA ARG A 352 -15.78 0.93 -11.53
C ARG A 352 -14.80 1.47 -10.50
N SER A 353 -13.91 2.39 -10.87
CA SER A 353 -12.97 3.01 -9.92
C SER A 353 -13.63 4.05 -9.01
N GLN A 354 -14.66 4.76 -9.49
CA GLN A 354 -15.43 5.73 -8.71
C GLN A 354 -16.47 5.08 -7.80
N GLN A 355 -16.84 3.83 -8.06
CA GLN A 355 -17.80 3.11 -7.24
C GLN A 355 -17.14 2.74 -5.91
N PRO A 356 -17.67 3.20 -4.75
CA PRO A 356 -17.18 2.73 -3.45
C PRO A 356 -17.31 1.19 -3.42
N PRO A 357 -16.41 0.48 -2.71
CA PRO A 357 -16.51 -0.98 -2.62
C PRO A 357 -17.95 -1.32 -2.24
N PRO A 358 -18.57 -2.35 -2.85
CA PRO A 358 -19.90 -2.74 -2.46
C PRO A 358 -19.84 -3.00 -0.96
N SER A 359 -20.38 -2.06 -0.18
CA SER A 359 -20.81 -2.31 1.17
C SER A 359 -21.64 -3.56 1.02
N ALA A 360 -21.30 -4.61 1.76
CA ALA A 360 -22.04 -5.85 1.76
C ALA A 360 -23.51 -5.49 1.90
N THR A 361 -24.22 -5.45 0.77
CA THR A 361 -25.65 -5.27 0.75
C THR A 361 -26.12 -6.48 1.53
N PRO A 362 -26.84 -6.32 2.65
CA PRO A 362 -27.40 -7.47 3.34
C PRO A 362 -28.26 -8.15 2.29
N ARG A 363 -27.81 -9.29 1.79
CA ARG A 363 -28.64 -10.17 0.99
C ARG A 363 -29.86 -10.39 1.87
N ALA A 364 -31.03 -10.01 1.36
CA ALA A 364 -32.30 -10.18 2.03
C ALA A 364 -32.48 -11.67 2.34
N GLU A 365 -31.97 -12.10 3.49
CA GLU A 365 -32.54 -13.19 4.25
C GLU A 365 -33.93 -12.72 4.60
N THR A 366 -34.92 -13.48 4.16
CA THR A 366 -36.32 -13.34 4.56
C THR A 366 -36.38 -13.31 6.08
N VAL A 367 -36.44 -12.09 6.63
CA VAL A 367 -36.73 -11.80 8.03
C VAL A 367 -38.13 -12.35 8.32
N PRO A 368 -38.28 -13.33 9.24
CA PRO A 368 -39.58 -13.57 9.82
C PRO A 368 -39.99 -12.30 10.55
N LYS A 369 -41.17 -11.81 10.21
CA LYS A 369 -41.90 -10.67 10.79
C LYS A 369 -41.47 -10.35 12.24
N ARG A 370 -40.85 -9.20 12.43
CA ARG A 370 -40.47 -8.62 13.73
C ARG A 370 -41.72 -8.44 14.60
N PRO A 371 -41.80 -8.99 15.82
CA PRO A 371 -42.77 -8.54 16.81
C PRO A 371 -42.40 -7.11 17.26
N PRO A 372 -43.38 -6.30 17.72
CA PRO A 372 -43.19 -4.89 17.94
C PRO A 372 -42.15 -4.62 19.03
N ALA A 373 -41.54 -3.45 18.93
CA ALA A 373 -40.52 -2.92 19.80
C ALA A 373 -40.84 -3.18 21.28
N LEU A 374 -39.99 -3.99 21.93
CA LEU A 374 -39.70 -3.80 23.33
C LEU A 374 -38.59 -2.77 23.41
N GLU A 375 -38.83 -1.80 24.28
CA GLU A 375 -37.95 -0.71 24.65
C GLU A 375 -36.53 -1.22 24.93
N ALA A 376 -35.57 -0.35 24.66
CA ALA A 376 -34.17 -0.56 24.98
C ALA A 376 -33.98 -0.64 26.51
N GLU A 377 -34.22 -1.81 27.07
CA GLU A 377 -33.66 -2.23 28.35
C GLU A 377 -32.15 -2.41 28.15
N PRO A 378 -31.29 -1.81 29.01
CA PRO A 378 -29.86 -2.01 28.95
C PRO A 378 -29.59 -3.45 29.35
N ALA A 379 -29.41 -4.34 28.38
CA ALA A 379 -28.98 -5.69 28.64
C ALA A 379 -27.63 -5.61 29.37
N VAL A 380 -27.66 -5.88 30.68
CA VAL A 380 -26.49 -6.12 31.53
C VAL A 380 -25.75 -7.29 30.90
N ALA A 381 -24.80 -6.98 30.01
CA ALA A 381 -23.91 -7.95 29.41
C ALA A 381 -23.05 -8.51 30.55
N THR A 382 -23.10 -9.83 30.74
CA THR A 382 -22.33 -10.63 31.69
C THR A 382 -20.94 -10.01 31.89
N GLY A 383 -20.65 -9.56 33.11
CA GLY A 383 -19.61 -8.56 33.45
C GLY A 383 -18.15 -8.98 33.26
N ALA A 384 -17.84 -9.76 32.23
CA ALA A 384 -16.50 -10.23 31.95
C ALA A 384 -15.77 -9.32 30.96
N ARG A 385 -14.62 -8.81 31.39
CA ARG A 385 -13.77 -7.91 30.61
C ARG A 385 -12.31 -8.36 30.66
N LEU A 386 -11.72 -8.56 29.49
CA LEU A 386 -10.29 -8.76 29.31
C LEU A 386 -9.65 -7.40 28.96
N THR A 387 -8.82 -6.89 29.87
CA THR A 387 -8.08 -5.64 29.70
C THR A 387 -6.69 -5.96 29.18
N LEU A 388 -6.33 -5.40 28.02
CA LEU A 388 -5.06 -5.65 27.36
C LEU A 388 -4.23 -4.38 27.15
N LEU A 389 -4.81 -3.19 27.18
CA LEU A 389 -4.08 -1.93 27.09
C LEU A 389 -3.58 -1.55 28.49
N GLY A 390 -2.27 -1.63 28.72
CA GLY A 390 -1.65 -1.31 30.01
C GLY A 390 -1.63 -2.45 31.03
N GLY A 391 -2.11 -3.64 30.67
CA GLY A 391 -2.15 -4.81 31.55
C GLY A 391 -2.58 -6.07 30.78
N CYS A 392 -2.88 -7.16 31.49
CA CYS A 392 -3.37 -8.40 30.86
C CYS A 392 -4.28 -9.17 31.81
N ASP A 393 -5.42 -8.59 32.14
CA ASP A 393 -6.25 -9.05 33.25
C ASP A 393 -7.66 -9.38 32.77
N LEU A 394 -8.16 -10.55 33.17
CA LEU A 394 -9.54 -10.95 32.97
C LEU A 394 -10.31 -10.67 34.26
N THR A 395 -11.32 -9.82 34.18
CA THR A 395 -12.26 -9.56 35.27
C THR A 395 -13.59 -10.20 34.91
N VAL A 396 -14.33 -10.74 35.88
CA VAL A 396 -15.69 -11.26 35.71
C VAL A 396 -16.54 -10.76 36.87
N ALA A 397 -17.60 -10.01 36.57
CA ALA A 397 -18.44 -9.35 37.58
C ALA A 397 -17.63 -8.47 38.57
N GLY A 398 -16.53 -7.86 38.09
CA GLY A 398 -15.65 -7.00 38.89
C GLY A 398 -14.51 -7.73 39.62
N GLU A 399 -14.55 -9.07 39.70
CA GLU A 399 -13.53 -9.90 40.35
C GLU A 399 -12.43 -10.30 39.37
N MET A 400 -11.15 -10.24 39.77
CA MET A 400 -10.03 -10.68 38.93
C MET A 400 -9.96 -12.20 38.85
N VAL A 401 -10.09 -12.74 37.63
CA VAL A 401 -9.99 -14.16 37.33
C VAL A 401 -8.65 -14.44 36.66
N HIS A 402 -7.79 -15.18 37.37
CA HIS A 402 -6.50 -15.60 36.83
C HIS A 402 -6.63 -16.98 36.17
N PRO A 403 -6.35 -17.11 34.85
CA PRO A 403 -6.32 -18.41 34.21
C PRO A 403 -5.30 -19.33 34.88
N ARG A 404 -5.65 -20.60 35.12
CA ARG A 404 -4.81 -21.58 35.84
C ARG A 404 -3.40 -21.72 35.25
N ARG A 405 -3.25 -21.47 33.95
CA ARG A 405 -1.99 -21.57 33.22
C ARG A 405 -1.76 -20.30 32.40
N MET A 406 -0.52 -19.82 32.39
CA MET A 406 -0.10 -18.68 31.56
C MET A 406 -0.43 -18.87 30.08
N ALA A 407 -0.30 -20.10 29.56
CA ALA A 407 -0.67 -20.42 28.19
C ALA A 407 -2.16 -20.16 27.88
N GLY A 408 -3.05 -20.30 28.86
CA GLY A 408 -4.47 -19.97 28.72
C GLY A 408 -4.68 -18.47 28.58
N LEU A 409 -4.07 -17.67 29.46
CA LEU A 409 -4.09 -16.20 29.37
C LEU A 409 -3.52 -15.72 28.03
N GLN A 410 -2.39 -16.28 27.60
CA GLN A 410 -1.75 -15.96 26.34
C GLN A 410 -2.64 -16.32 25.13
N ILE A 411 -3.42 -17.42 25.18
CA ILE A 411 -4.41 -17.75 24.14
C ILE A 411 -5.52 -16.70 24.09
N LEU A 412 -6.08 -16.30 25.24
CA LEU A 412 -7.13 -15.27 25.29
C LEU A 412 -6.62 -13.93 24.75
N ALA A 413 -5.44 -13.49 25.18
CA ALA A 413 -4.80 -12.28 24.69
C ALA A 413 -4.53 -12.35 23.18
N TYR A 414 -4.01 -13.47 22.69
CA TYR A 414 -3.76 -13.66 21.26
C TYR A 414 -5.05 -13.59 20.44
N LEU A 415 -6.12 -14.24 20.88
CA LEU A 415 -7.42 -14.21 20.20
C LEU A 415 -8.12 -12.85 20.28
N ALA A 416 -7.95 -12.11 21.37
CA ALA A 416 -8.44 -10.73 21.49
C ALA A 416 -7.71 -9.78 20.52
N ILE A 417 -6.42 -10.01 20.30
CA ILE A 417 -5.58 -9.25 19.35
C ILE A 417 -5.89 -9.62 17.90
N HIS A 418 -6.29 -10.85 17.63
CA HIS A 418 -6.66 -11.34 16.30
C HIS A 418 -8.17 -11.61 16.23
N SER A 419 -8.97 -10.55 16.05
CA SER A 419 -10.44 -10.63 16.01
C SER A 419 -11.00 -11.53 14.91
N ASP A 420 -10.28 -11.68 13.79
CA ASP A 420 -10.62 -12.64 12.74
C ASP A 420 -10.42 -14.10 13.18
N GLY A 421 -9.82 -14.34 14.34
CA GLY A 421 -9.49 -15.63 14.90
C GLY A 421 -8.17 -16.18 14.42
N ALA A 422 -7.80 -17.35 14.95
CA ALA A 422 -6.54 -18.01 14.69
C ALA A 422 -6.73 -19.49 14.39
N THR A 423 -5.98 -20.02 13.44
CA THR A 423 -5.92 -21.46 13.18
C THR A 423 -5.16 -22.17 14.29
N ARG A 424 -5.34 -23.48 14.39
CA ARG A 424 -4.56 -24.34 15.31
C ARG A 424 -3.06 -24.12 15.18
N SER A 425 -2.56 -24.08 13.94
CA SER A 425 -1.13 -23.94 13.65
C SER A 425 -0.58 -22.55 14.03
N GLU A 426 -1.39 -21.51 13.92
CA GLU A 426 -1.03 -20.14 14.32
C GLU A 426 -0.97 -20.03 15.85
N LEU A 427 -1.99 -20.53 16.55
CA LEU A 427 -1.99 -20.56 18.02
C LEU A 427 -0.78 -21.32 18.55
N ILE A 428 -0.52 -22.53 18.05
CA ILE A 428 0.62 -23.30 18.55
C ILE A 428 1.94 -22.54 18.35
N ARG A 429 2.11 -21.91 17.19
CA ARG A 429 3.34 -21.17 16.89
C ARG A 429 3.51 -19.91 17.75
N ALA A 430 2.41 -19.25 18.11
CA ALA A 430 2.43 -18.08 18.96
C ALA A 430 2.65 -18.43 20.43
N ILE A 431 1.98 -19.47 20.93
CA ILE A 431 2.02 -19.86 22.35
C ILE A 431 3.26 -20.69 22.68
N TRP A 432 3.72 -21.53 21.75
CA TRP A 432 4.87 -22.42 21.91
C TRP A 432 5.83 -22.32 20.72
N PRO A 433 6.60 -21.22 20.57
CA PRO A 433 7.40 -20.93 19.37
C PRO A 433 8.53 -21.93 19.07
N HIS A 434 8.92 -22.74 20.04
CA HIS A 434 10.00 -23.73 19.91
C HIS A 434 9.54 -25.14 19.56
N LEU A 435 8.22 -25.37 19.45
CA LEU A 435 7.64 -26.69 19.26
C LEU A 435 6.93 -26.79 17.91
N SER A 436 7.02 -27.95 17.26
CA SER A 436 6.34 -28.18 15.97
C SER A 436 4.82 -28.27 16.17
N PRO A 437 4.00 -27.59 15.35
CA PRO A 437 2.53 -27.66 15.43
C PRO A 437 1.95 -29.07 15.35
N SER A 438 2.60 -29.96 14.60
CA SER A 438 2.17 -31.36 14.46
C SER A 438 2.34 -32.16 15.75
N THR A 439 3.28 -31.79 16.62
CA THR A 439 3.70 -32.60 17.77
C THR A 439 2.95 -32.25 19.06
N ILE A 440 2.35 -31.05 19.16
CA ILE A 440 1.74 -30.55 20.40
C ILE A 440 0.29 -30.10 20.25
N THR A 441 -0.43 -30.65 19.27
CA THR A 441 -1.87 -30.42 19.11
C THR A 441 -2.67 -30.78 20.37
N GLN A 442 -2.31 -31.89 21.03
CA GLN A 442 -2.99 -32.33 22.27
C GLN A 442 -2.82 -31.33 23.41
N ARG A 443 -1.66 -30.65 23.48
CA ARG A 443 -1.38 -29.62 24.48
C ARG A 443 -2.27 -28.39 24.30
N LEU A 444 -2.50 -27.98 23.05
CA LEU A 444 -3.46 -26.90 22.75
C LEU A 444 -4.86 -27.28 23.21
N HIS A 445 -5.35 -28.47 22.82
CA HIS A 445 -6.69 -28.93 23.20
C HIS A 445 -6.86 -29.02 24.71
N THR A 446 -5.87 -29.57 25.42
CA THR A 446 -5.88 -29.63 26.88
C THR A 446 -5.98 -28.22 27.49
N THR A 447 -5.19 -27.28 27.00
CA THR A 447 -5.22 -25.88 27.49
C THR A 447 -6.56 -25.20 27.20
N LEU A 448 -7.16 -25.46 26.03
CA LEU A 448 -8.49 -24.93 25.68
C LEU A 448 -9.60 -25.56 26.52
N THR A 449 -9.54 -26.87 26.79
CA THR A 449 -10.48 -27.57 27.67
C THR A 449 -10.37 -27.05 29.10
N ASP A 450 -9.15 -26.88 29.63
CA ASP A 450 -8.90 -26.30 30.96
C ASP A 450 -9.48 -24.88 31.05
N LEU A 451 -9.28 -24.04 30.03
CA LEU A 451 -9.86 -22.70 29.95
C LEU A 451 -11.38 -22.73 29.95
N ARG A 452 -12.00 -23.62 29.15
CA ARG A 452 -13.46 -23.74 29.10
C ARG A 452 -14.05 -24.23 30.43
N GLN A 453 -13.43 -25.22 31.06
CA GLN A 453 -13.86 -25.73 32.36
C GLN A 453 -13.76 -24.66 33.44
N GLN A 454 -12.73 -23.81 33.39
CA GLN A 454 -12.57 -22.71 34.34
C GLN A 454 -13.56 -21.57 34.09
N LEU A 455 -13.76 -21.15 32.84
CA LEU A 455 -14.46 -19.90 32.54
C LEU A 455 -15.94 -20.07 32.21
N ARG A 456 -16.39 -21.20 31.62
CA ARG A 456 -17.82 -21.40 31.31
C ARG A 456 -18.74 -21.24 32.53
N PRO A 457 -18.41 -21.76 33.73
CA PRO A 457 -19.26 -21.57 34.91
C PRO A 457 -19.39 -20.10 35.34
N LEU A 458 -18.37 -19.29 35.05
CA LEU A 458 -18.31 -17.86 35.42
C LEU A 458 -18.96 -16.97 34.36
N LEU A 459 -18.87 -17.36 33.09
CA LEU A 459 -19.33 -16.56 31.95
C LEU A 459 -20.75 -16.93 31.49
N GLY A 460 -21.27 -18.10 31.87
CA GLY A 460 -22.52 -18.66 31.35
C GLY A 460 -22.46 -19.12 29.87
N GLU A 461 -21.41 -18.72 29.14
CA GLU A 461 -21.15 -19.06 27.74
C GLU A 461 -19.73 -19.63 27.53
N ASP A 462 -19.48 -20.19 26.34
CA ASP A 462 -18.12 -20.59 25.96
C ASP A 462 -17.23 -19.36 25.74
N PRO A 463 -16.07 -19.24 26.42
CA PRO A 463 -15.12 -18.14 26.19
C PRO A 463 -14.52 -18.14 24.77
N ILE A 464 -14.47 -19.29 24.08
CA ILE A 464 -13.80 -19.45 22.79
C ILE A 464 -14.71 -20.21 21.82
N THR A 465 -15.20 -19.50 20.80
CA THR A 465 -15.93 -20.11 19.71
C THR A 465 -14.97 -20.74 18.70
N ARG A 466 -15.42 -21.81 18.05
CA ARG A 466 -14.68 -22.47 16.99
C ARG A 466 -15.59 -22.62 15.78
N ASN A 467 -15.22 -21.98 14.69
CA ASN A 467 -15.86 -22.14 13.38
C ASN A 467 -14.85 -22.83 12.46
N ASP A 468 -15.17 -24.04 12.00
CA ASP A 468 -14.28 -24.91 11.23
C ASP A 468 -12.91 -25.16 11.91
N ASP A 469 -11.82 -24.64 11.31
CA ASP A 469 -10.45 -24.73 11.83
C ASP A 469 -9.97 -23.45 12.53
N ARG A 470 -10.87 -22.48 12.76
CA ARG A 470 -10.50 -21.19 13.35
C ARG A 470 -11.12 -20.98 14.73
N TYR A 471 -10.26 -20.68 15.70
CA TYR A 471 -10.64 -20.30 17.06
C TYR A 471 -10.80 -18.78 17.13
N ARG A 472 -11.85 -18.32 17.81
CA ARG A 472 -12.15 -16.90 18.03
C ARG A 472 -12.51 -16.68 19.49
N LEU A 473 -12.17 -15.51 20.02
CA LEU A 473 -12.69 -15.09 21.32
C LEU A 473 -14.20 -14.88 21.18
N ASN A 474 -14.99 -15.42 22.10
CA ASN A 474 -16.42 -15.13 22.13
C ASN A 474 -16.63 -13.72 22.70
N THR A 475 -16.82 -12.74 21.82
CA THR A 475 -17.01 -11.33 22.20
C THR A 475 -18.35 -11.05 22.88
N ARG A 476 -19.31 -11.98 22.84
CA ARG A 476 -20.54 -11.91 23.63
C ARG A 476 -20.29 -12.28 25.09
N ALA A 477 -19.36 -13.22 25.31
CA ALA A 477 -19.00 -13.68 26.64
C ALA A 477 -17.91 -12.82 27.30
N ILE A 478 -16.96 -12.29 26.51
CA ILE A 478 -15.80 -11.54 27.03
C ILE A 478 -15.66 -10.23 26.23
N GLY A 479 -15.92 -9.10 26.89
CA GLY A 479 -15.61 -7.78 26.36
C GLY A 479 -14.10 -7.49 26.37
N THR A 480 -13.61 -6.67 25.45
CA THR A 480 -12.20 -6.26 25.40
C THR A 480 -12.08 -4.75 25.21
N ASP A 481 -11.12 -4.13 25.90
CA ASP A 481 -10.74 -2.72 25.69
C ASP A 481 -10.16 -2.47 24.29
N LEU A 482 -9.50 -3.47 23.69
CA LEU A 482 -9.05 -3.43 22.31
C LEU A 482 -10.19 -3.21 21.31
N GLN A 483 -11.40 -3.69 21.59
CA GLN A 483 -12.53 -3.46 20.70
C GLN A 483 -12.91 -1.98 20.67
N THR A 484 -13.03 -1.34 21.84
CA THR A 484 -13.28 0.10 21.96
C THR A 484 -12.18 0.91 21.28
N TRP A 485 -10.92 0.54 21.51
CA TRP A 485 -9.78 1.20 20.88
C TRP A 485 -9.79 1.07 19.35
N ARG A 486 -10.04 -0.13 18.81
CA ARG A 486 -10.13 -0.35 17.36
C ARG A 486 -11.26 0.44 16.72
N THR A 487 -12.40 0.55 17.39
CA THR A 487 -13.51 1.39 16.91
C THR A 487 -13.07 2.85 16.82
N ALA A 488 -12.41 3.38 17.87
CA ALA A 488 -11.89 4.75 17.85
C ALA A 488 -10.86 4.98 16.72
N VAL A 489 -9.91 4.07 16.53
CA VAL A 489 -8.92 4.12 15.43
C VAL A 489 -9.60 4.06 14.07
N SER A 490 -10.63 3.22 13.91
CA SER A 490 -11.40 3.13 12.66
C SER A 490 -12.11 4.45 12.36
N VAL A 491 -12.70 5.11 13.36
CA VAL A 491 -13.32 6.43 13.19
C VAL A 491 -12.27 7.47 12.83
N MET A 492 -11.13 7.49 13.53
CA MET A 492 -10.01 8.42 13.24
C MET A 492 -9.52 8.29 11.78
N THR A 493 -9.41 7.07 11.28
CA THR A 493 -8.92 6.78 9.90
C THR A 493 -9.92 7.21 8.82
N HIS A 494 -11.22 7.24 9.13
CA HIS A 494 -12.28 7.56 8.17
C HIS A 494 -13.02 8.86 8.51
N ALA A 495 -12.46 9.68 9.39
CA ALA A 495 -13.10 10.92 9.83
C ALA A 495 -13.27 11.89 8.65
N VAL A 496 -14.47 12.44 8.51
CA VAL A 496 -14.80 13.45 7.49
C VAL A 496 -15.07 14.76 8.24
N GLY A 497 -13.99 15.49 8.53
CA GLY A 497 -14.03 16.79 9.21
C GLY A 497 -13.25 16.84 10.52
N LEU A 498 -12.83 18.05 10.91
CA LEU A 498 -11.93 18.30 12.05
C LEU A 498 -12.53 17.86 13.39
N ASN A 499 -13.77 18.23 13.70
CA ASN A 499 -14.42 17.85 14.96
C ASN A 499 -14.49 16.33 15.18
N GLN A 500 -14.77 15.57 14.11
CA GLN A 500 -14.84 14.11 14.18
C GLN A 500 -13.45 13.50 14.36
N LEU A 501 -12.45 14.07 13.68
CA LEU A 501 -11.05 13.66 13.82
C LEU A 501 -10.55 13.91 15.25
N GLU A 502 -10.76 15.09 15.81
CA GLU A 502 -10.36 15.44 17.18
C GLU A 502 -11.01 14.53 18.22
N GLN A 503 -12.33 14.31 18.12
CA GLN A 503 -13.04 13.40 19.02
C GLN A 503 -12.51 11.96 18.91
N ALA A 504 -12.20 11.50 17.71
CA ALA A 504 -11.63 10.18 17.50
C ALA A 504 -10.21 10.07 18.06
N CYS A 505 -9.35 11.07 17.86
CA CYS A 505 -8.02 11.13 18.44
C CYS A 505 -8.08 11.09 19.97
N ARG A 506 -8.95 11.90 20.60
CA ARG A 506 -9.17 11.87 22.05
C ARG A 506 -9.62 10.49 22.54
N ALA A 507 -10.59 9.87 21.85
CA ALA A 507 -11.05 8.52 22.21
C ALA A 507 -9.94 7.45 22.10
N VAL A 508 -9.05 7.54 21.10
CA VAL A 508 -7.88 6.66 20.96
C VAL A 508 -6.92 6.84 22.13
N ILE A 509 -6.64 8.10 22.51
CA ILE A 509 -5.75 8.47 23.61
C ILE A 509 -6.31 7.99 24.95
N ASP A 510 -7.58 8.29 25.25
CA ASP A 510 -8.22 7.98 26.54
C ASP A 510 -8.34 6.47 26.79
N THR A 511 -8.48 5.68 25.73
CA THR A 511 -8.55 4.23 25.83
C THR A 511 -7.16 3.61 26.03
N TYR A 512 -6.08 4.29 25.64
CA TYR A 512 -4.71 3.79 25.74
C TYR A 512 -4.14 4.00 27.15
N ARG A 513 -4.11 2.93 27.94
CA ARG A 513 -3.53 2.94 29.32
C ARG A 513 -2.09 2.46 29.41
N GLY A 514 -1.50 2.00 28.29
CA GLY A 514 -0.13 1.51 28.22
C GLY A 514 0.05 0.41 27.19
N GLU A 515 1.23 -0.23 27.20
CA GLU A 515 1.57 -1.28 26.24
C GLU A 515 0.58 -2.45 26.28
N ILE A 516 0.36 -3.07 25.12
CA ILE A 516 -0.50 -4.25 25.02
C ILE A 516 0.09 -5.40 25.84
N ALA A 517 -0.71 -6.00 26.72
CA ALA A 517 -0.29 -7.06 27.62
C ALA A 517 0.95 -6.67 28.43
N ALA A 518 0.97 -5.44 28.98
CA ALA A 518 2.10 -4.92 29.76
C ALA A 518 2.51 -5.92 30.86
N GLY A 519 3.82 -6.05 31.11
CA GLY A 519 4.36 -7.06 32.03
C GLY A 519 4.64 -8.43 31.41
N HIS A 520 4.18 -8.70 30.17
CA HIS A 520 4.50 -9.93 29.45
C HIS A 520 5.52 -9.74 28.33
N THR A 521 6.33 -10.77 28.06
CA THR A 521 7.42 -10.74 27.07
C THR A 521 7.21 -11.76 25.95
N TRP A 522 5.96 -12.00 25.54
CA TRP A 522 5.66 -12.96 24.48
C TRP A 522 6.16 -12.47 23.12
N ASP A 523 6.91 -13.30 22.38
CA ASP A 523 7.58 -12.92 21.13
C ASP A 523 6.68 -12.20 20.12
N TRP A 524 5.42 -12.64 20.02
CA TRP A 524 4.44 -12.14 19.07
C TRP A 524 3.84 -10.78 19.46
N LEU A 525 4.08 -10.28 20.68
CA LEU A 525 3.61 -8.96 21.12
C LEU A 525 4.41 -7.82 20.48
N THR A 526 5.69 -8.01 20.20
CA THR A 526 6.59 -6.96 19.67
C THR A 526 6.00 -6.19 18.47
N PRO A 527 5.56 -6.85 17.37
CA PRO A 527 4.99 -6.11 16.24
C PRO A 527 3.67 -5.41 16.57
N VAL A 528 2.84 -5.98 17.45
CA VAL A 528 1.54 -5.42 17.81
C VAL A 528 1.70 -4.20 18.70
N ARG A 529 2.59 -4.27 19.71
CA ARG A 529 2.95 -3.14 20.57
C ARG A 529 3.51 -1.98 19.75
N GLU A 530 4.41 -2.27 18.81
CA GLU A 530 4.98 -1.25 17.94
C GLU A 530 3.91 -0.57 17.07
N GLN A 531 2.99 -1.34 16.50
CA GLN A 531 1.89 -0.80 15.70
C GLN A 531 0.97 0.09 16.56
N THR A 532 0.53 -0.39 17.73
CA THR A 532 -0.33 0.38 18.64
C THR A 532 0.36 1.65 19.13
N ARG A 533 1.63 1.58 19.48
CA ARG A 533 2.44 2.73 19.91
C ARG A 533 2.48 3.81 18.83
N ARG A 534 2.70 3.45 17.56
CA ARG A 534 2.66 4.39 16.42
C ARG A 534 1.30 5.03 16.27
N THR A 535 0.23 4.24 16.24
CA THR A 535 -1.14 4.77 16.09
C THR A 535 -1.51 5.75 17.20
N VAL A 536 -1.08 5.49 18.44
CA VAL A 536 -1.32 6.42 19.56
C VAL A 536 -0.49 7.70 19.41
N ILE A 537 0.79 7.59 19.01
CA ILE A 537 1.63 8.77 18.73
C ILE A 537 1.04 9.62 17.60
N ASP A 538 0.56 8.98 16.53
CA ASP A 538 -0.10 9.66 15.42
C ASP A 538 -1.35 10.41 15.91
N ALA A 539 -2.16 9.79 16.78
CA ALA A 539 -3.32 10.44 17.38
C ALA A 539 -2.94 11.67 18.24
N TYR A 540 -1.88 11.58 19.04
CA TYR A 540 -1.37 12.73 19.80
C TYR A 540 -0.87 13.85 18.88
N ALA A 541 -0.08 13.53 17.86
CA ALA A 541 0.48 14.50 16.93
C ALA A 541 -0.63 15.20 16.14
N THR A 542 -1.58 14.45 15.59
CA THR A 542 -2.74 15.00 14.88
C THR A 542 -3.61 15.86 15.77
N LEU A 543 -3.87 15.47 17.02
CA LEU A 543 -4.66 16.29 17.93
C LEU A 543 -3.92 17.59 18.28
N ALA A 544 -2.61 17.53 18.51
CA ALA A 544 -1.79 18.69 18.83
C ALA A 544 -1.76 19.74 17.68
N GLU A 545 -1.89 19.33 16.42
CA GLU A 545 -1.95 20.25 15.27
C GLU A 545 -3.21 21.12 15.24
N HIS A 546 -4.29 20.68 15.90
CA HIS A 546 -5.61 21.30 15.81
C HIS A 546 -6.08 21.92 17.13
N THR A 547 -5.23 21.93 18.15
CA THR A 547 -5.56 22.46 19.48
C THR A 547 -4.76 23.74 19.77
N ASP A 548 -5.12 24.45 20.84
CA ASP A 548 -4.37 25.61 21.28
C ASP A 548 -2.91 25.25 21.65
N PRO A 549 -1.97 26.22 21.59
CA PRO A 549 -0.56 25.92 21.84
C PRO A 549 -0.27 25.28 23.19
N ASP A 550 -1.00 25.63 24.25
CA ASP A 550 -0.75 25.10 25.58
C ASP A 550 -1.23 23.63 25.70
N GLU A 551 -2.41 23.27 25.19
CA GLU A 551 -2.88 21.87 25.15
C GLU A 551 -2.02 21.06 24.17
N ALA A 552 -1.65 21.64 23.01
CA ALA A 552 -0.76 21.00 22.04
C ALA A 552 0.59 20.61 22.67
N LEU A 553 1.21 21.50 23.45
CA LEU A 553 2.46 21.20 24.15
C LEU A 553 2.28 20.08 25.19
N ALA A 554 1.16 20.11 25.94
CA ALA A 554 0.84 19.07 26.91
C ALA A 554 0.67 17.69 26.23
N LEU A 555 -0.03 17.65 25.09
CA LEU A 555 -0.21 16.45 24.27
C LEU A 555 1.13 15.90 23.77
N LEU A 556 2.01 16.77 23.25
CA LEU A 556 3.34 16.36 22.78
C LEU A 556 4.22 15.84 23.91
N HIS A 557 4.18 16.44 25.10
CA HIS A 557 4.90 15.92 26.27
C HIS A 557 4.39 14.53 26.69
N ARG A 558 3.08 14.28 26.63
CA ARG A 558 2.52 12.94 26.85
C ARG A 558 2.99 11.95 25.79
N ALA A 559 3.01 12.34 24.51
CA ALA A 559 3.53 11.50 23.43
C ALA A 559 5.03 11.18 23.60
N ILE A 560 5.85 12.15 24.03
CA ILE A 560 7.28 11.96 24.36
C ILE A 560 7.47 10.98 25.52
N SER A 561 6.54 10.95 26.49
CA SER A 561 6.61 9.97 27.58
C SER A 561 6.38 8.53 27.09
N ILE A 562 5.63 8.34 26.00
CA ILE A 562 5.36 7.04 25.38
C ILE A 562 6.53 6.60 24.50
N ASP A 563 7.11 7.50 23.71
CA ASP A 563 8.35 7.25 22.96
C ASP A 563 9.41 8.33 23.23
N PRO A 564 10.24 8.10 24.27
CA PRO A 564 11.28 9.05 24.67
C PRO A 564 12.38 9.28 23.63
N TYR A 565 12.45 8.48 22.56
CA TYR A 565 13.48 8.56 21.53
C TYR A 565 12.95 9.10 20.20
N ASN A 566 11.68 9.50 20.13
CA ASN A 566 11.10 10.05 18.90
C ASN A 566 11.55 11.49 18.67
N GLU A 567 12.51 11.68 17.76
CA GLU A 567 13.06 13.00 17.44
C GLU A 567 11.99 13.97 16.90
N ALA A 568 11.06 13.48 16.08
CA ALA A 568 10.02 14.31 15.48
C ALA A 568 9.13 14.98 16.53
N LEU A 569 8.72 14.23 17.57
CA LEU A 569 7.92 14.78 18.67
C LEU A 569 8.67 15.86 19.46
N HIS A 570 9.97 15.66 19.71
CA HIS A 570 10.79 16.65 20.42
C HIS A 570 11.00 17.91 19.57
N HIS A 571 11.19 17.77 18.26
CA HIS A 571 11.28 18.91 17.35
C HIS A 571 9.97 19.68 17.24
N GLN A 572 8.83 18.99 17.14
CA GLN A 572 7.51 19.63 17.11
C GLN A 572 7.24 20.42 18.40
N ALA A 573 7.50 19.82 19.56
CA ALA A 573 7.36 20.48 20.86
C ALA A 573 8.34 21.67 20.99
N GLY A 574 9.60 21.50 20.60
CA GLY A 574 10.60 22.56 20.62
C GLY A 574 10.25 23.75 19.73
N ASN A 575 9.71 23.51 18.53
CA ASN A 575 9.25 24.55 17.62
C ASN A 575 8.07 25.33 18.22
N LEU A 576 7.14 24.63 18.87
CA LEU A 576 5.99 25.24 19.54
C LEU A 576 6.43 26.13 20.72
N MET A 577 7.35 25.64 21.56
CA MET A 577 7.95 26.42 22.65
C MET A 577 8.70 27.64 22.13
N HIS A 578 9.43 27.49 21.03
CA HIS A 578 10.16 28.59 20.39
C HIS A 578 9.21 29.66 19.85
N ALA A 579 8.09 29.27 19.23
CA ALA A 579 7.05 30.20 18.79
C ALA A 579 6.35 30.90 19.96
N GLY A 580 6.23 30.24 21.11
CA GLY A 580 5.74 30.82 22.37
C GLY A 580 6.75 31.67 23.15
N GLY A 581 7.99 31.82 22.66
CA GLY A 581 9.05 32.62 23.28
C GLY A 581 9.92 31.89 24.32
N ASP A 582 9.66 30.61 24.60
CA ASP A 582 10.49 29.79 25.49
C ASP A 582 11.64 29.11 24.73
N HIS A 583 12.60 29.92 24.28
CA HIS A 583 13.78 29.44 23.57
C HIS A 583 14.70 28.59 24.46
N ALA A 584 14.78 28.91 25.75
CA ALA A 584 15.63 28.20 26.71
C ALA A 584 15.10 26.79 26.98
N GLY A 585 13.79 26.64 27.20
CA GLY A 585 13.13 25.36 27.37
C GLY A 585 13.22 24.48 26.12
N ALA A 586 13.04 25.06 24.92
CA ALA A 586 13.18 24.34 23.66
C ALA A 586 14.61 23.75 23.48
N ALA A 587 15.64 24.55 23.78
CA ALA A 587 17.03 24.10 23.69
C ALA A 587 17.36 22.97 24.69
N GLU A 588 16.86 23.07 25.92
CA GLU A 588 17.04 22.04 26.95
C GLU A 588 16.32 20.74 26.59
N LEU A 589 15.12 20.81 26.01
CA LEU A 589 14.37 19.64 25.55
C LEU A 589 15.16 18.83 24.51
N ILE A 590 15.70 19.50 23.48
CA ILE A 590 16.50 18.87 22.42
C ILE A 590 17.82 18.33 22.97
N LYS A 591 18.47 19.05 23.89
CA LYS A 591 19.69 18.59 24.56
C LYS A 591 19.46 17.29 25.32
N ARG A 592 18.35 17.15 26.05
CA ARG A 592 17.98 15.92 26.77
C ARG A 592 17.74 14.74 25.83
N LEU A 593 17.12 14.97 24.67
CA LEU A 593 16.96 13.95 23.63
C LEU A 593 18.31 13.42 23.16
N HIS A 594 19.24 14.30 22.77
CA HIS A 594 20.57 13.89 22.33
C HIS A 594 21.34 13.10 23.40
N GLN A 595 21.23 13.51 24.67
CA GLN A 595 21.82 12.77 25.79
C GLN A 595 21.23 11.36 25.94
N ARG A 596 19.90 11.22 25.80
CA ARG A 596 19.22 9.91 25.86
C ARG A 596 19.62 8.99 24.71
N ILE A 597 19.67 9.51 23.48
CA ILE A 597 20.09 8.74 22.30
C ILE A 597 21.55 8.27 22.48
N ALA A 598 22.44 9.16 22.92
CA ALA A 598 23.84 8.82 23.17
C ALA A 598 24.00 7.74 24.25
N ALA A 599 23.23 7.79 25.33
CA ALA A 599 23.25 6.79 26.40
C ALA A 599 22.77 5.41 25.91
N ARG A 600 21.71 5.36 25.08
CA ARG A 600 21.21 4.11 24.48
C ARG A 600 22.26 3.43 23.60
N ASP A 601 22.96 4.21 22.78
CA ASP A 601 24.02 3.72 21.88
C ASP A 601 25.23 3.15 22.63
N GLN A 602 25.44 3.54 23.89
CA GLN A 602 26.48 2.97 24.75
C GLN A 602 26.06 1.63 25.36
N VAL A 603 24.79 1.46 25.71
CA VAL A 603 24.26 0.21 26.30
C VAL A 603 24.14 -0.94 25.28
N GLN A 604 24.01 -0.61 23.99
CA GLN A 604 23.91 -1.61 22.92
C GLN A 604 25.25 -2.10 22.37
N ARG A 605 26.38 -1.51 22.80
CA ARG A 605 27.74 -1.96 22.48
C ARG A 605 28.27 -2.87 23.58
#